data_AF-A0A2T9IWY2-F1
#
_entry.id   AF-A0A2T9IWY2-F1
#
_cell.length_a   1.000
_cell.length_b   1.000
_cell.length_c   1.000
_cell.angle_alpha   90.00
_cell.angle_beta   90.00
_cell.angle_gamma   90.00
#
_symmetry.space_group_name_H-M   'P 1'
#
loop_
_entity.id
_entity.type
_entity.pdbx_description
1 polymer ?
#
loop_
_entity_poly.entity_id
_entity_poly.type
_entity_poly.pdbx_seq_one_letter_code
_entity_poly.pdbx_strand_id
1 'polypeptide(L)'
;MDLDERERERIHFGAINAAEEFAATCARYHAADPYPGEAAPLDLAINILMTGLWDQGFSQTQIRAAFEAALADMNRYAAGEERR
;
A
#
# COMPACT_ATOMS: atom_id res chain seq x y z
N MET A 1 22.03 -20.33 -15.75
CA MET A 1 22.67 -19.03 -15.45
C MET A 1 21.79 -18.39 -14.40
N ASP A 2 22.21 -18.51 -13.14
CA ASP A 2 21.39 -18.39 -11.94
C ASP A 2 21.32 -16.93 -11.46
N LEU A 3 20.75 -16.06 -12.30
CA LEU A 3 20.29 -14.74 -11.89
C LEU A 3 18.90 -14.81 -11.21
N ASP A 4 18.48 -16.01 -10.80
CA ASP A 4 17.08 -16.37 -10.92
C ASP A 4 16.32 -16.22 -9.60
N GLU A 5 16.80 -16.75 -8.47
CA GLU A 5 15.99 -16.77 -7.25
C GLU A 5 16.27 -15.61 -6.29
N ARG A 6 17.55 -15.38 -5.95
CA ARG A 6 17.93 -14.33 -4.97
C ARG A 6 17.57 -12.92 -5.43
N GLU A 7 17.63 -12.66 -6.73
CA GLU A 7 17.28 -11.35 -7.28
C GLU A 7 15.76 -11.14 -7.29
N ARG A 8 14.98 -12.20 -7.60
CA ARG A 8 13.52 -12.18 -7.46
C ARG A 8 13.11 -11.94 -6.01
N GLU A 9 13.73 -12.65 -5.06
CA GLU A 9 13.53 -12.44 -3.63
C GLU A 9 13.86 -11.01 -3.22
N ARG A 10 15.01 -10.47 -3.65
CA ARG A 10 15.42 -9.09 -3.33
C ARG A 10 14.40 -8.07 -3.82
N ILE A 11 13.91 -8.21 -5.05
CA ILE A 11 12.90 -7.32 -5.62
C ILE A 11 11.58 -7.44 -4.83
N HIS A 12 11.15 -8.66 -4.55
CA HIS A 12 9.90 -8.93 -3.86
C HIS A 12 9.91 -8.40 -2.42
N PHE A 13 10.92 -8.75 -1.64
CA PHE A 13 11.08 -8.26 -0.27
C PHE A 13 11.34 -6.75 -0.23
N GLY A 14 12.04 -6.19 -1.21
CA GLY A 14 12.22 -4.74 -1.33
C GLY A 14 10.88 -4.00 -1.49
N ALA A 15 9.99 -4.51 -2.35
CA ALA A 15 8.66 -3.94 -2.53
C ALA A 15 7.78 -4.07 -1.28
N ILE A 16 7.84 -5.21 -0.58
CA ILE A 16 7.12 -5.43 0.69
C ILE A 16 7.60 -4.44 1.76
N ASN A 17 8.92 -4.32 1.96
CA ASN A 17 9.48 -3.42 2.96
C ASN A 17 9.07 -1.96 2.71
N ALA A 18 9.08 -1.53 1.44
CA ALA A 18 8.63 -0.18 1.09
C ALA A 18 7.14 0.05 1.41
N ALA A 19 6.30 -0.96 1.16
CA ALA A 19 4.88 -0.89 1.50
C ALA A 19 4.65 -0.86 3.02
N GLU A 20 5.38 -1.68 3.79
CA GLU A 20 5.31 -1.70 5.25
C GLU A 20 5.77 -0.37 5.87
N GLU A 21 6.87 0.21 5.37
CA GLU A 21 7.37 1.51 5.83
C GLU A 21 6.36 2.64 5.57
N PHE A 22 5.76 2.65 4.37
CA PHE A 22 4.70 3.59 4.03
C PHE A 22 3.50 3.45 4.97
N ALA A 23 2.99 2.22 5.15
CA ALA A 23 1.84 1.94 6.01
C ALA A 23 2.10 2.34 7.47
N ALA A 24 3.27 1.99 8.03
CA ALA A 24 3.65 2.36 9.39
C ALA A 24 3.74 3.89 9.56
N THR A 25 4.27 4.58 8.56
CA THR A 25 4.35 6.04 8.56
C THR A 25 2.97 6.69 8.53
N CYS A 26 2.07 6.22 7.66
CA CYS A 26 0.68 6.69 7.61
C CYS A 26 -0.04 6.47 8.95
N ALA A 27 0.09 5.27 9.53
CA ALA A 27 -0.51 4.96 10.84
C ALA A 27 0.02 5.87 11.95
N ARG A 28 1.32 6.14 11.98
CA ARG A 28 1.94 7.06 12.96
C ARG A 28 1.39 8.48 12.86
N TYR A 29 1.28 9.03 11.65
CA TYR A 29 0.73 10.38 11.46
C TYR A 29 -0.77 10.44 11.75
N HIS A 30 -1.51 9.40 11.37
CA HIS A 30 -2.94 9.30 11.69
C HIS A 30 -3.17 9.27 13.21
N ALA A 31 -2.38 8.50 13.96
CA ALA A 31 -2.49 8.44 15.41
C ALA A 31 -2.02 9.73 16.12
N ALA A 32 -1.14 10.51 15.48
CA ALA A 32 -0.64 11.78 16.01
C ALA A 32 -1.52 12.98 15.64
N ASP A 33 -2.54 12.79 14.81
CA ASP A 33 -3.42 13.86 14.33
C ASP A 33 -4.32 14.38 15.46
N PRO A 34 -4.18 15.66 15.87
CA PRO A 34 -5.01 16.23 16.92
C PRO A 34 -6.45 16.56 16.45
N TYR A 35 -6.75 16.44 15.16
CA TYR A 35 -8.08 16.77 14.59
C TYR A 35 -8.68 15.60 13.78
N PRO A 36 -9.03 14.47 14.44
CA PRO A 36 -9.62 13.32 13.77
C PRO A 36 -11.00 13.68 13.21
N GLY A 37 -11.08 13.98 11.91
CA GLY A 37 -12.35 14.24 11.22
C GLY A 37 -12.29 15.27 10.08
N GLU A 38 -11.26 16.12 10.03
CA GLU A 38 -11.06 17.08 8.94
C GLU A 38 -10.08 16.53 7.90
N ALA A 39 -10.63 15.87 6.87
CA ALA A 39 -9.91 15.13 5.81
C ALA A 39 -9.08 13.95 6.34
N ALA A 40 -9.54 12.72 6.10
CA ALA A 40 -8.82 11.53 6.51
C ALA A 40 -7.39 11.55 5.91
N PRO A 41 -6.32 11.58 6.73
CA PRO A 41 -4.94 11.59 6.24
C PRO A 41 -4.63 10.41 5.30
N LEU A 42 -5.38 9.32 5.46
CA LEU A 42 -5.32 8.13 4.61
C LEU A 42 -5.74 8.42 3.17
N ASP A 43 -6.84 9.14 2.94
CA ASP A 43 -7.36 9.40 1.58
C ASP A 43 -6.34 10.19 0.75
N LEU A 44 -5.72 11.19 1.37
CA LEU A 44 -4.65 11.97 0.76
C LEU A 44 -3.41 11.12 0.49
N ALA A 45 -2.98 10.31 1.47
CA ALA A 45 -1.82 9.44 1.32
C ALA A 45 -2.01 8.43 0.18
N ILE A 46 -3.19 7.83 0.08
CA ILE A 46 -3.53 6.91 -1.02
C ILE A 46 -3.56 7.66 -2.36
N ASN A 47 -4.15 8.85 -2.43
CA ASN A 47 -4.16 9.62 -3.68
C ASN A 47 -2.73 9.96 -4.18
N ILE A 48 -1.87 10.40 -3.27
CA ILE A 48 -0.46 10.69 -3.56
C ILE A 48 0.27 9.42 -4.00
N LEU A 49 0.04 8.28 -3.33
CA LEU A 49 0.62 7.00 -3.71
C LEU A 49 0.23 6.60 -5.14
N MET A 50 -1.07 6.67 -5.47
CA MET A 50 -1.57 6.31 -6.80
C MET A 50 -0.99 7.21 -7.90
N THR A 51 -0.85 8.51 -7.61
CA THR A 51 -0.22 9.47 -8.51
C THR A 51 1.27 9.17 -8.68
N GLY A 52 1.98 8.88 -7.58
CA GLY A 52 3.39 8.50 -7.64
C GLY A 52 3.62 7.21 -8.44
N LEU A 53 2.77 6.19 -8.29
CA LEU A 53 2.84 4.97 -9.12
C LEU A 53 2.64 5.30 -10.61
N TRP A 54 1.67 6.16 -10.93
CA TRP A 54 1.46 6.61 -12.30
C TRP A 54 2.70 7.32 -12.87
N ASP A 55 3.31 8.24 -12.10
CA ASP A 55 4.52 8.96 -12.50
C ASP A 55 5.74 8.03 -12.70
N GLN A 56 5.76 6.87 -12.03
CA GLN A 56 6.77 5.83 -12.22
C GLN A 56 6.45 4.85 -13.36
N GLY A 57 5.42 5.13 -14.16
CA GLY A 57 5.12 4.38 -15.39
C GLY A 57 4.12 3.23 -15.24
N PHE A 58 3.48 3.09 -14.07
CA PHE A 58 2.37 2.13 -13.93
C PHE A 58 1.09 2.70 -14.57
N SER A 59 0.38 1.88 -15.34
CA SER A 59 -0.91 2.30 -15.89
C SER A 59 -2.00 2.30 -14.83
N GLN A 60 -3.03 3.13 -15.04
CA GLN A 60 -4.22 3.20 -14.18
C GLN A 60 -4.91 1.83 -14.06
N THR A 61 -4.91 1.04 -15.13
CA THR A 61 -5.47 -0.32 -15.13
C THR A 61 -4.70 -1.25 -14.20
N GLN A 62 -3.36 -1.23 -14.25
CA GLN A 62 -2.52 -2.04 -13.35
C GLN A 62 -2.70 -1.62 -11.90
N ILE A 63 -2.70 -0.31 -11.64
CA ILE A 63 -2.89 0.26 -10.31
C ILE A 63 -4.24 -0.17 -9.73
N ARG A 64 -5.33 -0.02 -10.50
CA ARG A 64 -6.68 -0.43 -10.10
C ARG A 64 -6.74 -1.93 -9.79
N ALA A 65 -6.23 -2.77 -10.69
CA ALA A 65 -6.26 -4.21 -10.52
C ALA A 65 -5.50 -4.67 -9.25
N ALA A 66 -4.34 -4.06 -8.98
CA ALA A 66 -3.56 -4.34 -7.78
C ALA A 66 -4.31 -3.92 -6.49
N PHE A 67 -4.92 -2.73 -6.50
CA PHE A 67 -5.66 -2.23 -5.35
C PHE A 67 -6.91 -3.07 -5.06
N GLU A 68 -7.69 -3.42 -6.08
CA GLU A 68 -8.88 -4.27 -5.95
C GLU A 68 -8.52 -5.68 -5.45
N ALA A 69 -7.43 -6.26 -5.94
CA ALA A 69 -6.92 -7.55 -5.45
C ALA A 69 -6.50 -7.47 -3.97
N ALA A 70 -5.84 -6.38 -3.55
CA ALA A 70 -5.47 -6.17 -2.16
C ALA A 70 -6.70 -6.04 -1.25
N LEU A 71 -7.72 -5.29 -1.65
CA LEU A 71 -8.99 -5.19 -0.90
C LEU A 71 -9.68 -6.56 -0.75
N ALA A 72 -9.68 -7.36 -1.82
CA ALA A 72 -10.24 -8.71 -1.78
C ALA A 72 -9.47 -9.63 -0.81
N ASP A 73 -8.14 -9.50 -0.74
CA ASP A 73 -7.31 -10.28 0.17
C ASP A 73 -7.43 -9.82 1.63
N MET A 74 -7.57 -8.50 1.89
CA MET A 74 -7.82 -7.97 3.24
C MET A 74 -9.06 -8.61 3.89
N ASN A 75 -10.13 -8.79 3.12
CA ASN A 75 -11.37 -9.43 3.59
C ASN A 75 -11.16 -10.89 4.04
N ARG A 76 -10.12 -11.57 3.52
CA ARG A 76 -9.75 -12.93 3.92
C ARG A 76 -9.12 -12.97 5.31
N TYR A 77 -8.37 -11.93 5.68
CA TYR A 77 -7.71 -11.85 6.99
C TYR A 77 -8.56 -11.19 8.07
N ALA A 78 -9.60 -10.45 7.70
CA ALA A 78 -10.46 -9.74 8.64
C ALA A 78 -11.60 -10.62 9.23
N ALA A 79 -11.80 -11.85 8.74
CA ALA A 79 -12.93 -12.73 9.13
C ALA A 79 -14.32 -12.05 9.10
N GLY A 80 -14.46 -10.95 8.35
CA GLY A 80 -15.68 -10.15 8.30
C GLY A 80 -15.75 -8.96 9.28
N GLU A 81 -14.75 -8.75 10.15
CA GLU A 81 -14.66 -7.54 10.98
C GLU A 81 -13.82 -6.47 10.29
N GLU A 82 -14.41 -5.29 10.06
CA GLU A 82 -13.84 -4.20 9.27
C GLU A 82 -12.61 -3.50 9.91
N ARG A 83 -12.07 -4.03 11.01
CA ARG A 83 -10.93 -3.43 11.73
C ARG A 83 -9.97 -4.46 12.31
N ARG A 84 -8.68 -4.11 12.29
CA ARG A 84 -7.62 -4.71 13.09
C ARG A 84 -7.07 -3.68 14.07
#